data_AF-A0A7S0D5P0-F1
#
_entry.id   AF-A0A7S0D5P0-F1
#
_cell.length_a   1.000
_cell.length_b   1.000
_cell.length_c   1.000
_cell.angle_alpha   90.00
_cell.angle_beta   90.00
_cell.angle_gamma   90.00
#
_symmetry.space_group_name_H-M   'P 1'
#
loop_
_entity.id
_entity.type
_entity.pdbx_description
1 polymer ?
#
loop_
_entity_poly.entity_id
_entity_poly.type
_entity_poly.pdbx_seq_one_letter_code
_entity_poly.pdbx_strand_id
1 'polypeptide(L)'
;NHGNLIHPPPFPSLLLGPLSNNESLVPPPPFPPILLPNLQEFKNTLKTSRIRSRRRRGTAIRCKTRRVITTVEAKSKIHQVSPVLETSTSMELSDTDEKTENAENSVDSDNDQFSSFNINMDGEEFLPPMLDIPKEVNKKLVQEQVKRGPQSERGHNIKPGPCLAKVAEKILSKEKKHCGEFAVFYHSYSGAWILYELHTAIANVVLGVKNNQPLPRLLMKPYNTIPNAHYLRHLHQTVFSRTDHNPQFRQAAICATSNFILTDSEATPNSVFSNGYHVGPISTILKSVLKSTKLECLYEQLIGLCIHYGETNCFSYHGLSNTPVSTYKKFENALKIKPEIKKVVTPSSQKGRLLQIFIRRDICKHFLYTSEAMGKPCPQRKCVDKFINQNGRIVGQVRICVNPRVFSRQDLVKIYTYGANENTNKFRDSFQRDLQRLVRSVLSDEKKVKATRKAILSQISGGHRASKKPKGYKMQYVCHRIENIAYTVSTPPTHDKCCTII
;
A
#
# COMPACT_ATOMS: atom_id res chain seq x y z
N ASN A 1 66.37 -16.17 9.53
CA ASN A 1 66.77 -14.76 9.77
C ASN A 1 65.57 -13.86 9.63
N HIS A 2 65.23 -13.21 10.74
CA HIS A 2 64.00 -12.49 11.04
C HIS A 2 63.69 -11.35 10.06
N GLY A 3 62.49 -11.36 9.48
CA GLY A 3 61.88 -10.22 8.78
C GLY A 3 60.82 -9.59 9.66
N ASN A 4 61.15 -8.44 10.26
CA ASN A 4 60.29 -7.66 11.15
C ASN A 4 59.06 -7.11 10.41
N LEU A 5 57.87 -7.48 10.88
CA LEU A 5 56.62 -6.81 10.55
C LEU A 5 56.47 -5.57 11.44
N ILE A 6 56.50 -4.39 10.82
CA ILE A 6 56.22 -3.10 11.47
C ILE A 6 54.70 -2.97 11.61
N HIS A 7 54.20 -3.04 12.84
CA HIS A 7 52.83 -2.65 13.16
C HIS A 7 52.70 -1.11 13.17
N PRO A 8 51.59 -0.55 12.65
CA PRO A 8 51.29 0.87 12.84
C PRO A 8 50.94 1.16 14.32
N PRO A 9 51.25 2.38 14.83
CA PRO A 9 51.02 2.71 16.23
C PRO A 9 49.52 2.85 16.55
N PRO A 10 49.09 2.54 17.79
CA PRO A 10 47.73 2.76 18.22
C PRO A 10 47.42 4.26 18.34
N PHE A 11 46.24 4.66 17.86
CA PHE A 11 45.69 5.99 18.10
C PHE A 11 45.52 6.25 19.61
N PRO A 12 45.72 7.50 20.07
CA PRO A 12 45.63 7.82 21.48
C PRO A 12 44.19 7.77 21.99
N SER A 13 43.96 6.94 22.99
CA SER A 13 42.78 6.94 23.85
C SER A 13 42.69 8.28 24.58
N LEU A 14 41.78 9.15 24.14
CA LEU A 14 41.39 10.33 24.91
C LEU A 14 40.58 9.88 26.13
N LEU A 15 41.20 10.05 27.30
CA LEU A 15 40.58 10.09 28.61
C LEU A 15 39.41 11.09 28.62
N LEU A 16 38.20 10.60 28.87
CA LEU A 16 37.10 11.42 29.36
C LEU A 16 36.94 11.14 30.86
N GLY A 17 37.41 12.08 31.67
CA GLY A 17 37.05 12.20 33.08
C GLY A 17 35.61 12.72 33.26
N PRO A 18 35.06 12.67 34.47
CA PRO A 18 33.65 12.93 34.72
C PRO A 18 33.38 14.43 34.79
N LEU A 19 32.47 14.94 33.96
CA LEU A 19 31.95 16.30 34.09
C LEU A 19 30.53 16.24 34.68
N SER A 20 30.45 16.70 35.92
CA SER A 20 29.25 17.06 36.64
C SER A 20 28.70 18.41 36.17
N ASN A 21 27.37 18.51 36.21
CA ASN A 21 26.54 19.69 36.44
C ASN A 21 26.27 20.69 35.32
N ASN A 22 24.95 20.78 35.05
CA ASN A 22 24.16 21.99 34.81
C ASN A 22 24.59 22.92 33.67
N GLU A 23 24.11 22.61 32.46
CA GLU A 23 23.70 23.65 31.53
C GLU A 23 22.25 23.44 31.08
N SER A 24 21.46 24.46 31.39
CA SER A 24 20.07 24.67 30.99
C SER A 24 19.94 24.67 29.47
N LEU A 25 19.23 23.68 28.91
CA LEU A 25 18.81 23.69 27.53
C LEU A 25 17.74 24.77 27.33
N VAL A 26 18.18 25.93 26.83
CA VAL A 26 17.29 26.97 26.30
C VAL A 26 16.55 26.37 25.09
N PRO A 27 15.21 26.31 25.09
CA PRO A 27 14.46 25.86 23.91
C PRO A 27 14.64 26.87 22.76
N PRO A 28 14.66 26.40 21.50
CA PRO A 28 14.76 27.29 20.35
C PRO A 28 13.58 28.28 20.33
N PRO A 29 13.80 29.52 19.84
CA PRO A 29 12.74 30.52 19.81
C PRO A 29 11.58 30.07 18.90
N PRO A 30 10.33 30.44 19.24
CA PRO A 30 9.18 30.13 18.40
C PRO A 30 9.29 30.84 17.05
N PHE A 31 8.85 30.15 15.99
CA PHE A 31 8.74 30.72 14.65
C PHE A 31 7.93 32.04 14.67
N PRO A 32 8.33 33.05 13.87
CA PRO A 32 7.55 34.28 13.77
C PRO A 32 6.15 33.98 13.21
N PRO A 33 5.12 34.68 13.70
CA PRO A 33 3.75 34.48 13.23
C PRO A 33 3.66 34.85 11.75
N ILE A 34 3.11 33.92 10.96
CA ILE A 34 2.67 34.18 9.59
C ILE A 34 1.51 35.19 9.69
N LEU A 35 1.74 36.43 9.26
CA LEU A 35 0.70 37.44 9.09
C LEU A 35 -0.26 36.97 7.99
N LEU A 36 -1.39 36.40 8.38
CA LEU A 36 -2.54 36.20 7.50
C LEU A 36 -3.24 37.55 7.30
N PRO A 37 -3.58 37.95 6.07
CA PRO A 37 -4.32 39.17 5.83
C PRO A 37 -5.71 39.11 6.48
N ASN A 38 -6.12 40.26 6.99
CA ASN A 38 -7.31 40.49 7.78
C ASN A 38 -8.59 40.00 7.07
N LEU A 39 -9.27 39.02 7.66
CA LEU A 39 -10.48 38.36 7.13
C LEU A 39 -11.71 39.27 7.02
N GLN A 40 -11.59 40.53 7.47
CA GLN A 40 -12.65 41.54 7.41
C GLN A 40 -12.82 42.15 6.00
N GLU A 41 -11.78 42.12 5.16
CA GLU A 41 -11.83 42.75 3.83
C GLU A 41 -12.52 41.89 2.77
N PHE A 42 -12.52 40.57 2.93
CA PHE A 42 -13.11 39.62 1.97
C PHE A 42 -14.65 39.54 2.05
N LYS A 43 -15.25 39.99 3.16
CA LYS A 43 -16.71 39.97 3.35
C LYS A 43 -17.42 41.16 2.69
N ASN A 44 -16.70 42.23 2.36
CA ASN A 44 -17.30 43.41 1.72
C ASN A 44 -17.39 43.28 0.19
N THR A 45 -16.59 42.42 -0.43
CA THR A 45 -16.58 42.22 -1.89
C THR A 45 -17.69 41.26 -2.39
N LEU A 46 -18.37 40.54 -1.50
CA LEU A 46 -19.42 39.57 -1.86
C LEU A 46 -20.86 40.12 -1.69
N LYS A 47 -21.04 41.38 -1.27
CA LYS A 47 -22.37 41.97 -1.04
C LYS A 47 -22.93 42.83 -2.19
N THR A 48 -22.22 43.04 -3.29
CA THR A 48 -22.65 43.94 -4.37
C THR A 48 -22.97 43.28 -5.73
N SER A 49 -23.09 41.95 -5.82
CA SER A 49 -23.51 41.28 -7.06
C SER A 49 -24.90 40.65 -6.97
N ARG A 50 -25.91 41.48 -6.71
CA ARG A 50 -27.30 41.19 -7.06
C ARG A 50 -27.83 42.32 -7.93
N ILE A 51 -28.31 41.94 -9.13
CA ILE A 51 -29.35 42.56 -9.98
C ILE A 51 -28.94 42.86 -11.44
N ARG A 52 -29.81 42.33 -12.33
CA ARG A 52 -30.17 42.71 -13.71
C ARG A 52 -29.39 42.15 -14.90
N SER A 53 -30.07 41.15 -15.49
CA SER A 53 -30.18 40.89 -16.92
C SER A 53 -30.21 42.15 -17.80
N ARG A 54 -29.43 42.15 -18.88
CA ARG A 54 -29.84 42.67 -20.20
C ARG A 54 -28.93 42.14 -21.31
N ARG A 55 -29.57 41.67 -22.39
CA ARG A 55 -28.97 41.36 -23.69
C ARG A 55 -28.09 42.52 -24.18
N ARG A 56 -26.90 42.23 -24.73
CA ARG A 56 -26.37 42.84 -25.97
C ARG A 56 -25.14 42.09 -26.51
N ARG A 57 -25.02 42.22 -27.82
CA ARG A 57 -24.17 41.52 -28.81
C ARG A 57 -22.70 41.97 -28.76
N GLY A 58 -21.81 41.10 -29.26
CA GLY A 58 -20.46 41.41 -29.78
C GLY A 58 -19.47 41.92 -28.71
N THR A 59 -18.24 41.46 -28.61
CA THR A 59 -17.19 41.54 -29.63
C THR A 59 -16.01 40.72 -29.11
N ALA A 60 -15.31 39.98 -29.97
CA ALA A 60 -14.13 39.22 -29.60
C ALA A 60 -12.94 40.15 -29.34
N ILE A 61 -12.32 40.05 -28.16
CA ILE A 61 -11.01 40.66 -27.87
C ILE A 61 -10.00 39.55 -27.67
N ARG A 62 -9.00 39.56 -28.54
CA ARG A 62 -7.92 38.58 -28.68
C ARG A 62 -6.71 39.08 -27.89
N CYS A 63 -6.51 38.60 -26.67
CA CYS A 63 -5.27 38.87 -25.92
C CYS A 63 -4.16 37.89 -26.35
N LYS A 64 -3.13 38.42 -27.01
CA LYS A 64 -1.84 37.74 -27.23
C LYS A 64 -0.96 38.00 -26.01
N THR A 65 -0.51 36.93 -25.34
CA THR A 65 0.55 37.03 -24.33
C THR A 65 1.80 36.36 -24.90
N ARG A 66 2.86 37.16 -25.15
CA ARG A 66 4.21 36.70 -25.49
C ARG A 66 4.83 36.01 -24.27
N ARG A 67 5.32 34.78 -24.42
CA ARG A 67 6.25 34.15 -23.48
C ARG A 67 7.67 34.35 -23.98
N VAL A 68 8.50 34.95 -23.14
CA VAL A 68 9.96 34.96 -23.27
C VAL A 68 10.47 33.67 -22.61
N ILE A 69 11.24 32.87 -23.33
CA ILE A 69 11.94 31.69 -22.83
C ILE A 69 13.40 32.08 -22.66
N THR A 70 13.90 32.02 -21.43
CA THR A 70 15.32 32.05 -21.11
C THR A 70 15.81 30.63 -20.85
N THR A 71 16.71 30.15 -21.70
CA THR A 71 17.46 28.90 -21.54
C THR A 71 18.72 29.18 -20.73
N VAL A 72 18.92 28.41 -19.65
CA VAL A 72 20.20 28.34 -18.92
C VAL A 72 20.73 26.92 -19.10
N GLU A 73 21.85 26.79 -19.81
CA GLU A 73 22.59 25.55 -19.95
C GLU A 73 23.46 25.31 -18.70
N ALA A 74 23.34 24.14 -18.09
CA ALA A 74 24.24 23.66 -17.06
C ALA A 74 25.03 22.47 -17.60
N LYS A 75 26.36 22.65 -17.79
CA LYS A 75 27.31 21.57 -18.08
C LYS A 75 27.65 20.85 -16.79
N SER A 76 27.48 19.53 -16.75
CA SER A 76 28.03 18.66 -15.69
C SER A 76 29.12 17.76 -16.28
N LYS A 77 30.27 17.74 -15.61
CA LYS A 77 31.43 16.89 -15.88
C LYS A 77 31.16 15.49 -15.30
N ILE A 78 31.43 14.46 -16.09
CA ILE A 78 31.38 13.04 -15.69
C ILE A 78 32.80 12.60 -15.37
N HIS A 79 33.03 12.04 -14.18
CA HIS A 79 34.22 11.26 -13.86
C HIS A 79 33.95 9.78 -14.13
N GLN A 80 34.82 9.16 -14.94
CA GLN A 80 34.89 7.72 -15.15
C GLN A 80 35.70 7.08 -14.03
N VAL A 81 35.20 5.98 -13.47
CA VAL A 81 35.92 5.11 -12.54
C VAL A 81 35.95 3.70 -13.14
N SER A 82 37.15 3.12 -13.22
CA SER A 82 37.44 1.79 -13.74
C SER A 82 36.99 0.66 -12.79
N PRO A 83 36.74 -0.56 -13.30
CA PRO A 83 36.29 -1.69 -12.47
C PRO A 83 37.46 -2.42 -11.79
N VAL A 84 37.23 -2.83 -10.54
CA VAL A 84 38.10 -3.71 -9.73
C VAL A 84 37.71 -5.17 -10.00
N LEU A 85 38.71 -6.02 -10.24
CA LEU A 85 38.58 -7.47 -10.34
C LEU A 85 38.25 -8.08 -8.96
N GLU A 86 37.23 -8.91 -8.88
CA GLU A 86 36.98 -9.80 -7.74
C GLU A 86 37.58 -11.18 -7.98
N THR A 87 38.39 -11.63 -7.03
CA THR A 87 38.96 -12.97 -6.94
C THR A 87 37.96 -13.93 -6.30
N SER A 88 37.85 -15.12 -6.89
CA SER A 88 37.04 -16.24 -6.43
C SER A 88 37.71 -16.99 -5.28
N THR A 89 37.02 -17.11 -4.15
CA THR A 89 37.41 -18.01 -3.05
C THR A 89 36.37 -19.13 -2.93
N SER A 90 36.83 -20.37 -3.08
CA SER A 90 36.10 -21.62 -2.90
C SER A 90 35.78 -21.88 -1.43
N MET A 91 34.52 -22.24 -1.13
CA MET A 91 34.07 -22.71 0.19
C MET A 91 33.94 -24.24 0.17
N GLU A 92 34.55 -24.88 1.16
CA GLU A 92 34.35 -26.29 1.51
C GLU A 92 33.00 -26.49 2.20
N LEU A 93 32.35 -27.61 1.88
CA LEU A 93 31.12 -28.11 2.49
C LEU A 93 31.50 -29.01 3.67
N SER A 94 30.88 -28.79 4.84
CA SER A 94 30.78 -29.81 5.89
C SER A 94 29.31 -30.07 6.21
N ASP A 95 28.96 -31.34 6.11
CA ASP A 95 27.67 -31.93 6.48
C ASP A 95 27.54 -31.95 8.00
N THR A 96 26.37 -31.58 8.53
CA THR A 96 25.91 -32.11 9.81
C THR A 96 24.39 -32.32 9.81
N ASP A 97 24.04 -33.43 10.43
CA ASP A 97 22.78 -34.16 10.38
C ASP A 97 21.62 -33.56 11.18
N GLU A 98 20.45 -34.08 10.79
CA GLU A 98 19.16 -34.23 11.50
C GLU A 98 19.09 -33.90 12.99
N LYS A 99 18.00 -33.20 13.36
CA LYS A 99 17.12 -33.62 14.45
C LYS A 99 15.73 -32.99 14.30
N THR A 100 14.75 -33.85 14.08
CA THR A 100 13.32 -33.57 14.02
C THR A 100 12.74 -33.78 15.42
N GLU A 101 12.17 -32.76 16.04
CA GLU A 101 11.35 -32.91 17.25
C GLU A 101 9.91 -32.48 16.99
N ASN A 102 9.02 -33.42 17.30
CA ASN A 102 7.57 -33.28 17.38
C ASN A 102 7.19 -32.67 18.73
N ALA A 103 6.22 -31.74 18.76
CA ALA A 103 5.34 -31.45 19.89
C ALA A 103 4.27 -30.47 19.37
N GLU A 104 3.02 -30.85 19.17
CA GLU A 104 1.94 -31.19 20.12
C GLU A 104 0.85 -30.12 20.06
N ASN A 105 -0.37 -30.61 19.92
CA ASN A 105 -1.60 -29.87 19.73
C ASN A 105 -2.14 -29.36 21.07
N SER A 106 -2.70 -28.16 21.08
CA SER A 106 -3.78 -27.82 22.01
C SER A 106 -4.81 -26.92 21.30
N VAL A 107 -5.95 -27.52 20.98
CA VAL A 107 -7.13 -26.89 20.37
C VAL A 107 -8.09 -26.55 21.51
N ASP A 108 -8.34 -25.27 21.74
CA ASP A 108 -9.53 -24.82 22.46
C ASP A 108 -10.67 -24.66 21.47
N SER A 109 -11.64 -25.58 21.52
CA SER A 109 -12.84 -25.57 20.70
C SER A 109 -14.02 -24.98 21.48
N ASP A 110 -14.25 -23.67 21.34
CA ASP A 110 -15.55 -23.09 21.65
C ASP A 110 -16.50 -23.34 20.46
N ASN A 111 -17.53 -24.12 20.77
CA ASN A 111 -18.51 -24.69 19.87
C ASN A 111 -19.58 -23.64 19.51
N ASP A 112 -19.25 -22.73 18.58
CA ASP A 112 -20.21 -21.80 17.98
C ASP A 112 -20.98 -22.54 16.87
N GLN A 113 -22.18 -23.03 17.19
CA GLN A 113 -23.15 -23.55 16.22
C GLN A 113 -23.56 -22.45 15.23
N PHE A 114 -22.79 -22.26 14.17
CA PHE A 114 -23.21 -21.51 12.99
C PHE A 114 -23.43 -22.49 11.84
N SER A 115 -24.70 -22.63 11.44
CA SER A 115 -25.10 -23.31 10.22
C SER A 115 -24.30 -22.73 9.04
N SER A 116 -23.56 -23.59 8.35
CA SER A 116 -22.84 -23.28 7.13
C SER A 116 -23.82 -22.81 6.04
N PHE A 117 -23.98 -21.50 5.91
CA PHE A 117 -24.56 -20.90 4.71
C PHE A 117 -23.58 -21.16 3.55
N ASN A 118 -23.79 -22.25 2.80
CA ASN A 118 -23.16 -22.47 1.50
C ASN A 118 -23.77 -21.47 0.50
N ILE A 119 -23.20 -20.28 0.44
CA ILE A 119 -23.49 -19.33 -0.62
C ILE A 119 -22.65 -19.76 -1.83
N ASN A 120 -23.27 -20.45 -2.79
CA ASN A 120 -22.68 -20.68 -4.10
C ASN A 120 -22.29 -19.32 -4.72
N MET A 121 -21.01 -19.18 -5.06
CA MET A 121 -20.46 -18.04 -5.81
C MET A 121 -20.68 -18.21 -7.32
N ASP A 122 -21.46 -19.21 -7.75
CA ASP A 122 -21.64 -19.68 -9.13
C ASP A 122 -22.33 -18.69 -10.08
N GLY A 123 -22.58 -17.46 -9.65
CA GLY A 123 -23.02 -16.36 -10.52
C GLY A 123 -21.87 -15.75 -11.33
N GLU A 124 -21.05 -16.58 -11.98
CA GLU A 124 -19.83 -16.18 -12.72
C GLU A 124 -20.07 -15.37 -14.01
N GLU A 125 -21.33 -15.11 -14.40
CA GLU A 125 -21.63 -14.77 -15.80
C GLU A 125 -21.32 -13.32 -16.25
N PHE A 126 -20.73 -12.45 -15.42
CA PHE A 126 -20.59 -11.02 -15.78
C PHE A 126 -19.23 -10.37 -15.54
N LEU A 127 -18.18 -11.18 -15.38
CA LEU A 127 -16.85 -10.66 -15.10
C LEU A 127 -15.92 -10.93 -16.29
N PRO A 128 -15.17 -9.92 -16.81
CA PRO A 128 -14.18 -10.19 -17.85
C PRO A 128 -13.25 -11.29 -17.37
N PRO A 129 -12.82 -12.21 -18.27
CA PRO A 129 -12.06 -13.40 -17.90
C PRO A 129 -10.93 -12.96 -16.99
N MET A 130 -10.94 -13.56 -15.80
CA MET A 130 -9.86 -13.38 -14.85
C MET A 130 -8.56 -13.67 -15.60
N LEU A 131 -7.48 -12.91 -15.36
CA LEU A 131 -6.17 -13.21 -15.93
C LEU A 131 -5.94 -14.72 -15.87
N ASP A 132 -5.39 -15.32 -16.94
CA ASP A 132 -4.97 -16.71 -16.96
C ASP A 132 -3.81 -16.86 -15.96
N ILE A 133 -4.17 -16.95 -14.69
CA ILE A 133 -3.27 -17.05 -13.57
C ILE A 133 -2.84 -18.52 -13.53
N PRO A 134 -1.52 -18.81 -13.69
CA PRO A 134 -1.03 -20.17 -13.60
C PRO A 134 -1.51 -20.85 -12.31
N LYS A 135 -1.83 -22.14 -12.37
CA LYS A 135 -2.22 -22.86 -11.15
C LYS A 135 -1.07 -22.97 -10.16
N GLU A 136 0.15 -23.14 -10.68
CA GLU A 136 1.37 -23.34 -9.88
C GLU A 136 2.48 -22.37 -10.30
N VAL A 137 3.34 -22.03 -9.32
CA VAL A 137 4.57 -21.27 -9.55
C VAL A 137 5.64 -22.21 -10.11
N ASN A 138 6.53 -21.68 -10.95
CA ASN A 138 7.69 -22.42 -11.44
C ASN A 138 8.52 -23.02 -10.29
N LYS A 139 8.56 -24.37 -10.19
CA LYS A 139 9.23 -25.10 -9.10
C LYS A 139 10.72 -24.78 -8.98
N LYS A 140 11.41 -24.58 -10.11
CA LYS A 140 12.84 -24.19 -10.12
C LYS A 140 13.02 -22.82 -9.48
N LEU A 141 12.17 -21.85 -9.84
CA LEU A 141 12.19 -20.53 -9.22
C LEU A 141 11.94 -20.62 -7.71
N VAL A 142 10.95 -21.42 -7.28
CA VAL A 142 10.66 -21.62 -5.85
C VAL A 142 11.90 -22.15 -5.11
N GLN A 143 12.54 -23.20 -5.62
CA GLN A 143 13.75 -23.77 -5.03
C GLN A 143 14.90 -22.76 -4.96
N GLU A 144 15.15 -21.99 -6.02
CA GLU A 144 16.17 -20.93 -6.02
C GLU A 144 15.88 -19.85 -4.98
N GLN A 145 14.62 -19.46 -4.82
CA GLN A 145 14.22 -18.44 -3.87
C GLN A 145 14.31 -18.93 -2.42
N VAL A 146 13.98 -20.20 -2.16
CA VAL A 146 14.20 -20.85 -0.85
C VAL A 146 15.69 -20.84 -0.48
N LYS A 147 16.57 -21.24 -1.42
CA LYS A 147 18.04 -21.23 -1.21
C LYS A 147 18.59 -19.84 -0.85
N ARG A 148 17.98 -18.77 -1.36
CA ARG A 148 18.38 -17.37 -1.07
C ARG A 148 17.84 -16.84 0.25
N GLY A 149 16.92 -17.55 0.90
CA GLY A 149 16.30 -17.13 2.15
C GLY A 149 15.35 -15.93 2.02
N PRO A 150 14.86 -15.41 3.16
CA PRO A 150 13.95 -14.28 3.24
C PRO A 150 14.46 -13.05 2.47
N GLN A 151 13.63 -12.48 1.60
CA GLN A 151 13.93 -11.27 0.81
C GLN A 151 14.45 -10.09 1.65
N SER A 152 13.94 -9.89 2.87
CA SER A 152 14.38 -8.82 3.76
C SER A 152 15.75 -9.06 4.38
N GLU A 153 16.29 -10.28 4.35
CA GLU A 153 17.61 -10.63 4.92
C GLU A 153 18.69 -10.77 3.84
N ARG A 154 18.32 -10.63 2.55
CA ARG A 154 19.27 -10.84 1.45
C ARG A 154 20.31 -9.74 1.36
N GLY A 155 21.58 -10.16 1.37
CA GLY A 155 22.74 -9.30 1.09
C GLY A 155 23.08 -8.32 2.20
N HIS A 156 22.70 -8.60 3.46
CA HIS A 156 23.11 -7.78 4.61
C HIS A 156 22.90 -8.49 5.96
N ASN A 157 23.71 -8.10 6.95
CA ASN A 157 23.61 -8.54 8.35
C ASN A 157 23.05 -7.42 9.25
N ILE A 158 22.02 -6.69 8.77
CA ILE A 158 21.43 -5.58 9.55
C ILE A 158 20.34 -6.15 10.46
N LYS A 159 20.44 -5.85 11.75
CA LYS A 159 19.40 -6.20 12.72
C LYS A 159 18.28 -5.14 12.70
N PRO A 160 17.02 -5.53 12.91
CA PRO A 160 15.91 -4.60 13.12
C PRO A 160 16.21 -3.63 14.27
N GLY A 161 15.70 -2.39 14.20
CA GLY A 161 15.82 -1.43 15.29
C GLY A 161 15.09 -1.89 16.57
N PRO A 162 15.46 -1.36 17.76
CA PRO A 162 14.91 -1.81 19.05
C PRO A 162 13.37 -1.78 19.13
N CYS A 163 12.74 -0.73 18.58
CA CYS A 163 11.28 -0.58 18.55
C CYS A 163 10.57 -1.69 17.75
N LEU A 164 11.27 -2.29 16.78
CA LEU A 164 10.75 -3.36 15.96
C LEU A 164 11.09 -4.76 16.48
N ALA A 165 12.07 -4.91 17.37
CA ALA A 165 12.66 -6.22 17.70
C ALA A 165 11.59 -7.31 18.01
N LYS A 166 10.61 -7.00 18.85
CA LYS A 166 9.52 -7.94 19.22
C LYS A 166 8.62 -8.34 18.05
N VAL A 167 8.38 -7.43 17.10
CA VAL A 167 7.50 -7.65 15.95
C VAL A 167 8.28 -8.19 14.76
N ALA A 168 9.57 -7.85 14.66
CA ALA A 168 10.46 -8.23 13.60
C ALA A 168 10.63 -9.75 13.51
N GLU A 169 10.77 -10.44 14.65
CA GLU A 169 10.83 -11.91 14.67
C GLU A 169 9.56 -12.53 14.07
N LYS A 170 8.38 -11.99 14.38
CA LYS A 170 7.11 -12.43 13.80
C LYS A 170 7.04 -12.13 12.30
N ILE A 171 7.50 -10.96 11.87
CA ILE A 171 7.54 -10.57 10.45
C ILE A 171 8.49 -11.48 9.66
N LEU A 172 9.72 -11.68 10.14
CA LEU A 172 10.75 -12.47 9.47
C LEU A 172 10.43 -13.96 9.48
N SER A 173 9.81 -14.48 10.54
CA SER A 173 9.33 -15.87 10.57
C SER A 173 8.24 -16.13 9.53
N LYS A 174 7.31 -15.18 9.29
CA LYS A 174 6.35 -15.28 8.17
C LYS A 174 7.06 -15.22 6.83
N GLU A 175 8.08 -14.38 6.71
CA GLU A 175 8.85 -14.28 5.48
C GLU A 175 9.59 -15.58 5.15
N LYS A 176 10.23 -16.20 6.16
CA LYS A 176 10.82 -17.53 6.05
C LYS A 176 9.79 -18.59 5.67
N LYS A 177 8.62 -18.58 6.31
CA LYS A 177 7.52 -19.53 6.03
C LYS A 177 7.03 -19.48 4.58
N HIS A 178 6.91 -18.28 4.00
CA HIS A 178 6.39 -18.09 2.65
C HIS A 178 7.48 -17.87 1.60
N CYS A 179 8.75 -18.02 2.00
CA CYS A 179 9.90 -17.94 1.12
C CYS A 179 9.77 -18.97 -0.01
N GLY A 180 10.29 -18.66 -1.19
CA GLY A 180 10.08 -19.48 -2.37
C GLY A 180 8.94 -18.96 -3.23
N GLU A 181 7.71 -19.29 -2.84
CA GLU A 181 6.52 -19.07 -3.67
C GLU A 181 6.07 -17.61 -3.73
N PHE A 182 6.24 -16.86 -2.64
CA PHE A 182 5.77 -15.48 -2.53
C PHE A 182 6.93 -14.47 -2.52
N ALA A 183 6.66 -13.28 -3.06
CA ALA A 183 7.44 -12.07 -2.82
C ALA A 183 6.73 -11.23 -1.75
N VAL A 184 7.49 -10.55 -0.90
CA VAL A 184 6.94 -9.78 0.23
C VAL A 184 7.09 -8.28 0.02
N PHE A 185 6.09 -7.51 0.48
CA PHE A 185 6.07 -6.06 0.43
C PHE A 185 5.48 -5.49 1.71
N TYR A 186 5.86 -4.26 2.05
CA TYR A 186 5.51 -3.63 3.32
C TYR A 186 4.79 -2.30 3.09
N HIS A 187 3.56 -2.16 3.58
CA HIS A 187 2.76 -0.95 3.44
C HIS A 187 2.39 -0.37 4.80
N SER A 188 2.84 0.85 5.09
CA SER A 188 2.41 1.57 6.29
C SER A 188 1.04 2.21 6.08
N TYR A 189 0.14 2.01 7.05
CA TYR A 189 -1.27 2.34 6.88
C TYR A 189 -1.96 2.82 8.15
N SER A 190 -1.22 3.45 9.07
CA SER A 190 -1.74 3.95 10.36
C SER A 190 -3.00 4.82 10.22
N GLY A 191 -3.12 5.64 9.19
CA GLY A 191 -4.33 6.46 8.98
C GLY A 191 -5.50 5.71 8.32
N ALA A 192 -5.24 4.59 7.65
CA ALA A 192 -6.20 3.89 6.79
C ALA A 192 -6.66 2.53 7.33
N TRP A 193 -6.17 2.10 8.49
CA TRP A 193 -6.42 0.75 8.98
C TRP A 193 -7.89 0.42 9.17
N ILE A 194 -8.69 1.36 9.70
CA ILE A 194 -10.12 1.15 9.93
C ILE A 194 -10.86 0.89 8.61
N LEU A 195 -10.40 1.54 7.53
CA LEU A 195 -10.94 1.32 6.20
C LEU A 195 -10.66 -0.13 5.73
N TYR A 196 -9.47 -0.65 5.98
CA TYR A 196 -9.09 -1.99 5.55
C TYR A 196 -9.81 -3.07 6.37
N GLU A 197 -9.97 -2.86 7.67
CA GLU A 197 -10.75 -3.75 8.51
C GLU A 197 -12.25 -3.72 8.13
N LEU A 198 -12.81 -2.55 7.84
CA LEU A 198 -14.18 -2.43 7.36
C LEU A 198 -14.38 -3.15 6.03
N HIS A 199 -13.46 -3.00 5.06
CA HIS A 199 -13.52 -3.74 3.81
C HIS A 199 -13.54 -5.26 4.04
N THR A 200 -12.73 -5.74 4.98
CA THR A 200 -12.63 -7.16 5.34
C THR A 200 -13.96 -7.66 5.92
N ALA A 201 -14.52 -6.93 6.87
CA ALA A 201 -15.79 -7.29 7.49
C ALA A 201 -16.95 -7.31 6.47
N ILE A 202 -17.02 -6.30 5.59
CA ILE A 202 -18.03 -6.27 4.52
C ILE A 202 -17.80 -7.43 3.54
N ALA A 203 -16.57 -7.71 3.13
CA ALA A 203 -16.28 -8.83 2.23
C ALA A 203 -16.66 -10.18 2.85
N ASN A 204 -16.41 -10.37 4.15
CA ASN A 204 -16.82 -11.58 4.86
C ASN A 204 -18.35 -11.73 4.87
N VAL A 205 -19.07 -10.70 5.30
CA VAL A 205 -20.54 -10.74 5.43
C VAL A 205 -21.25 -10.80 4.09
N VAL A 206 -20.79 -10.03 3.10
CA VAL A 206 -21.52 -9.82 1.84
C VAL A 206 -21.04 -10.75 0.73
N LEU A 207 -19.73 -11.02 0.67
CA LEU A 207 -19.10 -11.82 -0.39
C LEU A 207 -18.71 -13.24 0.07
N GLY A 208 -18.88 -13.58 1.35
CA GLY A 208 -18.52 -14.90 1.87
C GLY A 208 -17.01 -15.15 1.94
N VAL A 209 -16.19 -14.09 1.93
CA VAL A 209 -14.73 -14.23 2.06
C VAL A 209 -14.40 -14.74 3.47
N LYS A 210 -13.98 -16.00 3.57
CA LYS A 210 -13.82 -16.70 4.86
C LYS A 210 -12.66 -16.21 5.71
N ASN A 211 -11.68 -15.55 5.12
CA ASN A 211 -10.50 -15.09 5.84
C ASN A 211 -10.67 -13.68 6.43
N ASN A 212 -10.08 -13.46 7.60
CA ASN A 212 -10.04 -12.15 8.27
C ASN A 212 -8.78 -11.36 7.88
N GLN A 213 -8.20 -11.59 6.69
CA GLN A 213 -7.01 -10.83 6.28
C GLN A 213 -7.41 -9.40 5.90
N PRO A 214 -6.64 -8.35 6.28
CA PRO A 214 -6.98 -6.98 5.93
C PRO A 214 -7.12 -6.82 4.42
N LEU A 215 -8.24 -6.24 3.97
CA LEU A 215 -8.50 -6.02 2.55
C LEU A 215 -8.29 -4.53 2.20
N PRO A 216 -7.24 -4.16 1.45
CA PRO A 216 -6.97 -2.76 1.14
C PRO A 216 -8.10 -2.08 0.36
N ARG A 217 -8.79 -2.80 -0.53
CA ARG A 217 -9.88 -2.27 -1.35
C ARG A 217 -11.02 -3.27 -1.48
N LEU A 218 -12.25 -2.77 -1.45
CA LEU A 218 -13.47 -3.57 -1.60
C LEU A 218 -14.17 -3.34 -2.95
N LEU A 219 -14.23 -2.08 -3.40
CA LEU A 219 -15.04 -1.69 -4.55
C LEU A 219 -14.38 -2.10 -5.87
N MET A 220 -15.16 -2.69 -6.78
CA MET A 220 -14.65 -3.16 -8.07
C MET A 220 -14.55 -2.06 -9.14
N LYS A 221 -15.31 -0.96 -9.02
CA LYS A 221 -15.36 0.13 -10.04
C LYS A 221 -14.00 0.59 -10.54
N PRO A 222 -13.01 0.89 -9.67
CA PRO A 222 -11.77 1.49 -10.12
C PRO A 222 -10.98 0.58 -11.07
N TYR A 223 -11.17 -0.74 -10.95
CA TYR A 223 -10.45 -1.75 -11.71
C TYR A 223 -10.98 -1.97 -13.12
N ASN A 224 -12.16 -1.42 -13.45
CA ASN A 224 -12.60 -1.33 -14.85
C ASN A 224 -11.68 -0.42 -15.66
N THR A 225 -11.21 0.66 -15.02
CA THR A 225 -10.33 1.65 -15.64
C THR A 225 -8.87 1.40 -15.33
N ILE A 226 -8.54 0.78 -14.19
CA ILE A 226 -7.17 0.51 -13.75
C ILE A 226 -7.05 -0.98 -13.43
N PRO A 227 -7.06 -1.86 -14.44
CA PRO A 227 -7.17 -3.30 -14.21
C PRO A 227 -5.90 -3.92 -13.61
N ASN A 228 -4.73 -3.33 -13.88
CA ASN A 228 -3.43 -3.90 -13.55
C ASN A 228 -2.35 -2.81 -13.38
N ALA A 229 -1.16 -3.23 -12.95
CA ALA A 229 -0.03 -2.34 -12.71
C ALA A 229 0.55 -1.70 -13.98
N HIS A 230 0.44 -2.35 -15.14
CA HIS A 230 0.89 -1.75 -16.40
C HIS A 230 0.07 -0.50 -16.73
N TYR A 231 -1.26 -0.60 -16.62
CA TYR A 231 -2.14 0.54 -16.83
C TYR A 231 -1.95 1.63 -15.77
N LEU A 232 -1.82 1.24 -14.50
CA LEU A 232 -1.52 2.16 -13.40
C LEU A 232 -0.21 2.93 -13.64
N ARG A 233 0.85 2.22 -14.09
CA ARG A 233 2.14 2.81 -14.45
C ARG A 233 2.00 3.80 -15.60
N HIS A 234 1.24 3.44 -16.63
CA HIS A 234 0.96 4.34 -17.75
C HIS A 234 0.27 5.62 -17.27
N LEU A 235 -0.82 5.50 -16.48
CA LEU A 235 -1.51 6.66 -15.91
C LEU A 235 -0.59 7.53 -15.06
N HIS A 236 0.34 6.94 -14.30
CA HIS A 236 1.30 7.72 -13.52
C HIS A 236 2.21 8.58 -14.42
N GLN A 237 2.60 8.05 -15.58
CA GLN A 237 3.45 8.74 -16.54
C GLN A 237 2.71 9.81 -17.35
N THR A 238 1.41 9.62 -17.63
CA THR A 238 0.67 10.45 -18.58
C THR A 238 -0.39 11.36 -17.95
N VAL A 239 -1.02 10.93 -16.87
CA VAL A 239 -2.21 11.60 -16.30
C VAL A 239 -1.95 12.14 -14.90
N PHE A 240 -1.38 11.31 -14.03
CA PHE A 240 -1.11 11.76 -12.68
C PHE A 240 -0.02 12.82 -12.77
N SER A 241 -0.11 13.88 -11.96
CA SER A 241 0.88 14.95 -11.85
C SER A 241 2.21 14.46 -11.25
N ARG A 242 2.64 13.25 -11.63
CA ARG A 242 3.80 12.48 -11.17
C ARG A 242 3.76 12.16 -9.68
N THR A 243 2.58 12.14 -9.07
CA THR A 243 2.40 11.76 -7.66
C THR A 243 1.35 10.67 -7.50
N ASP A 244 1.60 9.74 -6.59
CA ASP A 244 0.65 8.74 -6.08
C ASP A 244 -0.38 9.34 -5.10
N HIS A 245 -0.38 10.67 -4.95
CA HIS A 245 -1.42 11.41 -4.24
C HIS A 245 -2.70 11.59 -5.07
N ASN A 246 -2.66 11.24 -6.37
CA ASN A 246 -3.82 11.32 -7.23
C ASN A 246 -5.01 10.49 -6.67
N PRO A 247 -6.24 11.03 -6.63
CA PRO A 247 -7.40 10.29 -6.15
C PRO A 247 -7.68 8.96 -6.88
N GLN A 248 -7.43 8.89 -8.19
CA GLN A 248 -7.59 7.67 -8.97
C GLN A 248 -6.55 6.61 -8.59
N PHE A 249 -5.30 7.02 -8.33
CA PHE A 249 -4.29 6.13 -7.75
C PHE A 249 -4.79 5.57 -6.41
N ARG A 250 -5.23 6.43 -5.49
CA ARG A 250 -5.67 6.01 -4.15
C ARG A 250 -6.88 5.08 -4.19
N GLN A 251 -7.73 5.16 -5.21
CA GLN A 251 -8.86 4.25 -5.37
C GLN A 251 -8.45 2.82 -5.76
N ALA A 252 -7.35 2.65 -6.50
CA ALA A 252 -6.96 1.35 -7.08
C ALA A 252 -5.64 0.77 -6.55
N ALA A 253 -4.82 1.57 -5.87
CA ALA A 253 -3.45 1.20 -5.56
C ALA A 253 -2.97 1.68 -4.17
N ILE A 254 -1.89 1.06 -3.71
CA ILE A 254 -1.15 1.42 -2.49
C ILE A 254 0.35 1.51 -2.75
N CYS A 255 1.04 2.22 -1.87
CA CYS A 255 2.50 2.37 -1.89
C CYS A 255 3.14 1.40 -0.90
N ALA A 256 4.15 0.65 -1.33
CA ALA A 256 4.83 -0.29 -0.45
C ALA A 256 6.35 -0.23 -0.64
N THR A 257 7.09 -0.77 0.32
CA THR A 257 8.53 -1.00 0.23
C THR A 257 8.79 -2.48 -0.02
N SER A 258 9.90 -2.77 -0.67
CA SER A 258 10.32 -4.15 -0.98
C SER A 258 11.22 -4.76 0.10
N ASN A 259 11.47 -4.06 1.19
CA ASN A 259 12.30 -4.55 2.28
C ASN A 259 11.81 -3.99 3.63
N PHE A 260 11.87 -4.83 4.66
CA PHE A 260 11.48 -4.47 6.03
C PHE A 260 12.58 -3.75 6.82
N ILE A 261 13.82 -4.20 6.68
CA ILE A 261 14.96 -3.81 7.52
C ILE A 261 15.64 -2.54 6.99
N LEU A 262 15.69 -2.40 5.68
CA LEU A 262 16.49 -1.37 5.02
C LEU A 262 15.83 0.01 5.02
N THR A 263 16.69 1.05 5.02
CA THR A 263 16.30 2.46 5.15
C THR A 263 16.28 3.23 3.82
N ASP A 264 16.07 2.54 2.71
CA ASP A 264 16.22 3.06 1.35
C ASP A 264 14.95 3.71 0.77
N SER A 265 13.81 3.59 1.47
CA SER A 265 12.57 4.26 1.11
C SER A 265 12.37 5.54 1.93
N GLU A 266 11.75 6.55 1.34
CA GLU A 266 11.27 7.77 2.03
C GLU A 266 10.47 7.46 3.32
N ALA A 267 9.67 6.39 3.30
CA ALA A 267 8.82 5.96 4.40
C ALA A 267 9.27 4.57 4.88
N THR A 268 10.44 4.48 5.50
CA THR A 268 11.03 3.20 5.96
C THR A 268 10.10 2.50 6.95
N PRO A 269 9.89 1.17 6.86
CA PRO A 269 9.05 0.43 7.80
C PRO A 269 9.41 0.69 9.26
N ASN A 270 10.70 0.82 9.58
CA ASN A 270 11.17 1.13 10.94
C ASN A 270 10.70 2.51 11.44
N SER A 271 10.92 3.55 10.63
CA SER A 271 10.52 4.92 11.00
C SER A 271 8.99 5.04 11.10
N VAL A 272 8.26 4.55 10.10
CA VAL A 272 6.80 4.68 10.05
C VAL A 272 6.06 3.79 11.04
N PHE A 273 6.66 2.66 11.44
CA PHE A 273 6.08 1.83 12.49
C PHE A 273 6.25 2.45 13.87
N SER A 274 7.35 3.17 14.10
CA SER A 274 7.54 3.89 15.36
C SER A 274 6.66 5.14 15.42
N ASN A 275 6.65 5.93 14.35
CA ASN A 275 6.05 7.26 14.33
C ASN A 275 4.59 7.28 13.85
N GLY A 276 4.14 6.22 13.19
CA GLY A 276 2.92 6.24 12.39
C GLY A 276 3.11 6.94 11.04
N TYR A 277 2.24 6.61 10.07
CA TYR A 277 2.23 7.27 8.77
C TYR A 277 0.80 7.49 8.28
N HIS A 278 0.50 8.71 7.85
CA HIS A 278 -0.84 9.12 7.44
C HIS A 278 -0.77 10.08 6.25
N VAL A 279 -1.69 9.91 5.31
CA VAL A 279 -1.78 10.73 4.10
C VAL A 279 -3.18 11.35 4.04
N GLY A 280 -3.40 12.37 4.88
CA GLY A 280 -4.64 13.11 4.97
C GLY A 280 -5.80 12.38 5.68
N PRO A 281 -6.97 13.03 5.77
CA PRO A 281 -8.12 12.48 6.48
C PRO A 281 -8.77 11.32 5.72
N ILE A 282 -9.00 10.18 6.38
CA ILE A 282 -9.70 9.02 5.78
C ILE A 282 -11.22 9.17 5.78
N SER A 283 -11.78 10.10 6.56
CA SER A 283 -13.23 10.20 6.82
C SER A 283 -14.06 10.33 5.54
N THR A 284 -13.59 11.10 4.56
CA THR A 284 -14.26 11.23 3.26
C THR A 284 -14.27 9.91 2.48
N ILE A 285 -13.16 9.16 2.52
CA ILE A 285 -13.06 7.85 1.85
C ILE A 285 -13.95 6.83 2.57
N LEU A 286 -13.91 6.81 3.91
CA LEU A 286 -14.72 5.94 4.74
C LEU A 286 -16.22 6.17 4.50
N LYS A 287 -16.68 7.42 4.52
CA LYS A 287 -18.07 7.78 4.19
C LYS A 287 -18.45 7.38 2.78
N SER A 288 -17.55 7.55 1.81
CA SER A 288 -17.78 7.13 0.42
C SER A 288 -17.95 5.62 0.29
N VAL A 289 -17.15 4.81 1.02
CA VAL A 289 -17.30 3.36 1.05
C VAL A 289 -18.63 2.97 1.69
N LEU A 290 -18.94 3.48 2.88
CA LEU A 290 -20.21 3.21 3.56
C LEU A 290 -21.40 3.57 2.67
N LYS A 291 -21.36 4.72 1.98
CA LYS A 291 -22.36 5.13 1.00
C LYS A 291 -22.48 4.18 -0.17
N SER A 292 -21.35 3.78 -0.73
CA SER A 292 -21.32 2.82 -1.85
C SER A 292 -21.88 1.46 -1.46
N THR A 293 -21.77 1.07 -0.19
CA THR A 293 -22.25 -0.21 0.34
C THR A 293 -23.63 -0.12 1.02
N LYS A 294 -24.27 1.06 1.05
CA LYS A 294 -25.54 1.33 1.75
C LYS A 294 -25.48 1.05 3.27
N LEU A 295 -24.36 1.44 3.88
CA LEU A 295 -24.03 1.23 5.30
C LEU A 295 -23.76 2.56 6.02
N GLU A 296 -24.26 3.69 5.53
CA GLU A 296 -24.00 5.03 6.09
C GLU A 296 -24.37 5.14 7.57
N CYS A 297 -25.41 4.41 8.00
CA CYS A 297 -25.85 4.36 9.39
C CYS A 297 -24.81 3.76 10.34
N LEU A 298 -23.82 3.01 9.84
CA LEU A 298 -22.76 2.42 10.65
C LEU A 298 -21.67 3.41 11.05
N TYR A 299 -21.63 4.61 10.47
CA TYR A 299 -20.49 5.53 10.66
C TYR A 299 -20.21 5.79 12.15
N GLU A 300 -21.21 6.21 12.93
CA GLU A 300 -21.02 6.51 14.35
C GLU A 300 -20.74 5.26 15.19
N GLN A 301 -21.35 4.12 14.85
CA GLN A 301 -21.12 2.85 15.56
C GLN A 301 -19.69 2.33 15.33
N LEU A 302 -19.14 2.56 14.14
CA LEU A 302 -17.75 2.26 13.82
C LEU A 302 -16.78 3.10 14.64
N ILE A 303 -17.10 4.39 14.85
CA ILE A 303 -16.33 5.27 15.75
C ILE A 303 -16.40 4.71 17.19
N GLY A 304 -17.59 4.36 17.68
CA GLY A 304 -17.76 3.76 19.01
C GLY A 304 -16.93 2.48 19.18
N LEU A 305 -16.92 1.61 18.17
CA LEU A 305 -16.13 0.37 18.19
C LEU A 305 -14.62 0.66 18.23
N CYS A 306 -14.13 1.63 17.46
CA CYS A 306 -12.73 2.03 17.53
C CYS A 306 -12.35 2.57 18.92
N ILE A 307 -13.19 3.40 19.55
CA ILE A 307 -12.95 3.87 20.93
C ILE A 307 -12.86 2.69 21.89
N HIS A 308 -13.81 1.75 21.78
CA HIS A 308 -13.88 0.58 22.64
C HIS A 308 -12.59 -0.24 22.63
N TYR A 309 -11.96 -0.39 21.46
CA TYR A 309 -10.70 -1.11 21.30
C TYR A 309 -9.44 -0.24 21.52
N GLY A 310 -9.59 0.96 22.09
CA GLY A 310 -8.46 1.85 22.42
C GLY A 310 -7.87 2.60 21.21
N GLU A 311 -8.55 2.61 20.07
CA GLU A 311 -8.08 3.20 18.81
C GLU A 311 -8.51 4.66 18.66
N THR A 312 -8.26 5.46 19.71
CA THR A 312 -8.66 6.87 19.79
C THR A 312 -7.90 7.79 18.83
N ASN A 313 -6.70 7.36 18.42
CA ASN A 313 -5.86 8.12 17.51
C ASN A 313 -6.47 8.28 16.12
N CYS A 314 -7.41 7.42 15.71
CA CYS A 314 -8.07 7.58 14.41
C CYS A 314 -8.84 8.90 14.33
N PHE A 315 -9.38 9.38 15.45
CA PHE A 315 -10.33 10.49 15.47
C PHE A 315 -9.67 11.84 15.28
N SER A 316 -8.46 12.04 15.82
CA SER A 316 -7.70 13.28 15.60
C SER A 316 -7.40 13.49 14.13
N TYR A 317 -7.15 12.42 13.37
CA TYR A 317 -6.93 12.47 11.92
C TYR A 317 -8.21 12.63 11.09
N HIS A 318 -9.40 12.58 11.70
CA HIS A 318 -10.67 12.64 10.99
C HIS A 318 -11.45 13.93 11.24
N GLY A 319 -10.88 14.88 12.00
CA GLY A 319 -11.59 16.07 12.45
C GLY A 319 -12.72 15.72 13.44
N LEU A 320 -12.64 14.55 14.07
CA LEU A 320 -13.60 14.05 15.06
C LEU A 320 -13.13 14.29 16.50
N SER A 321 -12.08 15.11 16.69
CA SER A 321 -11.55 15.48 18.01
C SER A 321 -12.58 16.14 18.92
N ASN A 322 -13.68 16.65 18.35
CA ASN A 322 -14.73 17.35 19.09
C ASN A 322 -15.95 16.47 19.38
N THR A 323 -15.94 15.18 18.99
CA THR A 323 -17.05 14.28 19.33
C THR A 323 -17.03 14.02 20.84
N PRO A 324 -18.03 14.49 21.61
CA PRO A 324 -17.97 14.42 23.07
C PRO A 324 -17.94 12.98 23.56
N VAL A 325 -17.19 12.70 24.63
CA VAL A 325 -17.18 11.41 25.34
C VAL A 325 -18.59 10.94 25.72
N SER A 326 -19.55 11.86 25.90
CA SER A 326 -20.96 11.52 26.14
C SER A 326 -21.61 10.72 25.00
N THR A 327 -21.09 10.82 23.79
CA THR A 327 -21.50 10.01 22.63
C THR A 327 -21.17 8.54 22.85
N TYR A 328 -20.03 8.24 23.49
CA TYR A 328 -19.62 6.86 23.80
C TYR A 328 -20.61 6.15 24.74
N LYS A 329 -21.10 6.83 25.78
CA LYS A 329 -22.08 6.24 26.74
C LYS A 329 -23.37 5.77 26.05
N LYS A 330 -23.81 6.47 24.99
CA LYS A 330 -24.97 6.05 24.20
C LYS A 330 -24.68 4.77 23.40
N PHE A 331 -23.44 4.57 22.97
CA PHE A 331 -23.04 3.39 22.19
C PHE A 331 -22.80 2.14 23.04
N GLU A 332 -22.29 2.30 24.26
CA GLU A 332 -22.07 1.18 25.18
C GLU A 332 -23.38 0.40 25.42
N ASN A 333 -24.49 1.12 25.60
CA ASN A 333 -25.82 0.53 25.74
C ASN A 333 -26.34 -0.12 24.44
N ALA A 334 -26.04 0.46 23.28
CA ALA A 334 -26.56 0.01 22.00
C ALA A 334 -25.88 -1.27 21.48
N LEU A 335 -24.58 -1.42 21.72
CA LEU A 335 -23.80 -2.56 21.20
C LEU A 335 -23.90 -3.80 22.09
N LYS A 336 -24.50 -3.70 23.29
CA LYS A 336 -24.56 -4.78 24.30
C LYS A 336 -23.18 -5.45 24.51
N ILE A 337 -22.11 -4.68 24.37
CA ILE A 337 -20.75 -5.23 24.47
C ILE A 337 -20.52 -5.64 25.91
N LYS A 338 -20.01 -6.86 26.11
CA LYS A 338 -19.76 -7.41 27.43
C LYS A 338 -18.91 -6.41 28.25
N PRO A 339 -19.29 -6.10 29.50
CA PRO A 339 -18.59 -5.14 30.35
C PRO A 339 -17.17 -5.59 30.77
N GLU A 340 -16.74 -6.78 30.37
CA GLU A 340 -15.43 -7.35 30.72
C GLU A 340 -14.25 -6.61 30.05
N ILE A 341 -14.50 -5.87 28.95
CA ILE A 341 -13.49 -4.99 28.32
C ILE A 341 -13.58 -3.57 28.94
N LYS A 342 -13.59 -3.49 30.27
CA LYS A 342 -13.64 -2.20 31.01
C LYS A 342 -12.28 -1.62 31.37
N LYS A 343 -11.18 -2.26 31.00
CA LYS A 343 -9.88 -1.57 31.01
C LYS A 343 -9.88 -0.57 29.87
N VAL A 344 -10.22 0.68 30.19
CA VAL A 344 -9.97 1.84 29.34
C VAL A 344 -8.50 1.75 28.93
N VAL A 345 -8.26 1.30 27.70
CA VAL A 345 -6.92 1.20 27.14
C VAL A 345 -6.41 2.62 27.06
N THR A 346 -5.39 2.95 27.85
CA THR A 346 -4.71 4.24 27.75
C THR A 346 -4.26 4.43 26.31
N PRO A 347 -4.50 5.61 25.69
CA PRO A 347 -4.08 5.87 24.33
C PRO A 347 -2.58 5.57 24.20
N SER A 348 -2.25 4.55 23.41
CA SER A 348 -0.85 4.24 23.10
C SER A 348 -0.23 5.42 22.36
N SER A 349 0.95 5.84 22.81
CA SER A 349 1.80 6.80 22.10
C SER A 349 2.31 6.23 20.77
N GLN A 350 2.41 4.90 20.66
CA GLN A 350 2.82 4.21 19.45
C GLN A 350 1.63 3.99 18.51
N LYS A 351 1.74 4.54 17.28
CA LYS A 351 0.63 4.62 16.30
C LYS A 351 0.90 3.89 14.99
N GLY A 352 2.08 3.28 14.83
CA GLY A 352 2.43 2.58 13.60
C GLY A 352 1.55 1.38 13.33
N ARG A 353 1.17 1.22 12.07
CA ARG A 353 0.55 0.01 11.55
C ARG A 353 1.18 -0.35 10.22
N LEU A 354 1.52 -1.62 10.05
CA LEU A 354 2.21 -2.15 8.89
C LEU A 354 1.47 -3.37 8.35
N LEU A 355 1.20 -3.37 7.04
CA LEU A 355 0.84 -4.57 6.31
C LEU A 355 2.10 -5.25 5.80
N GLN A 356 2.21 -6.55 6.01
CA GLN A 356 3.13 -7.43 5.30
C GLN A 356 2.32 -8.19 4.24
N ILE A 357 2.60 -7.89 2.97
CA ILE A 357 1.82 -8.32 1.81
C ILE A 357 2.66 -9.31 1.04
N PHE A 358 2.27 -10.58 1.05
CA PHE A 358 2.85 -11.62 0.23
C PHE A 358 2.04 -11.74 -1.06
N ILE A 359 2.69 -11.57 -2.21
CA ILE A 359 2.09 -11.74 -3.53
C ILE A 359 2.83 -12.86 -4.24
N ARG A 360 2.08 -13.80 -4.81
CA ARG A 360 2.67 -14.94 -5.50
C ARG A 360 3.56 -14.45 -6.66
N ARG A 361 4.76 -15.03 -6.80
CA ARG A 361 5.81 -14.46 -7.66
C ARG A 361 5.42 -14.34 -9.13
N ASP A 362 4.69 -15.31 -9.65
CA ASP A 362 4.24 -15.38 -11.05
C ASP A 362 3.26 -14.27 -11.45
N ILE A 363 2.48 -13.75 -10.48
CA ILE A 363 1.53 -12.66 -10.70
C ILE A 363 2.10 -11.27 -10.38
N CYS A 364 3.34 -11.18 -9.92
CA CYS A 364 3.92 -9.91 -9.47
C CYS A 364 3.96 -8.85 -10.60
N LYS A 365 4.44 -9.18 -11.80
CA LYS A 365 4.37 -8.28 -12.97
C LYS A 365 3.00 -7.74 -13.32
N HIS A 366 1.91 -8.43 -12.95
CA HIS A 366 0.56 -7.99 -13.26
C HIS A 366 0.06 -6.94 -12.27
N PHE A 367 0.43 -7.06 -10.99
CA PHE A 367 -0.11 -6.21 -9.93
C PHE A 367 0.89 -5.22 -9.35
N LEU A 368 2.15 -5.25 -9.76
CA LEU A 368 3.19 -4.36 -9.24
C LEU A 368 4.00 -3.67 -10.33
N TYR A 369 4.48 -2.47 -10.01
CA TYR A 369 5.62 -1.87 -10.68
C TYR A 369 6.57 -1.22 -9.66
N THR A 370 7.86 -1.19 -9.98
CA THR A 370 8.89 -0.56 -9.14
C THR A 370 8.88 0.95 -9.30
N SER A 371 9.02 1.68 -8.21
CA SER A 371 8.96 3.14 -8.23
C SER A 371 10.05 3.80 -7.38
N GLU A 372 10.34 5.04 -7.73
CA GLU A 372 11.02 6.03 -6.89
C GLU A 372 10.00 6.64 -5.90
N ALA A 373 10.42 7.68 -5.17
CA ALA A 373 9.55 8.52 -4.36
C ALA A 373 8.36 9.06 -5.17
N MET A 374 7.23 9.33 -4.50
CA MET A 374 5.99 9.81 -5.12
C MET A 374 5.40 8.90 -6.21
N GLY A 375 5.87 7.66 -6.33
CA GLY A 375 5.34 6.65 -7.24
C GLY A 375 5.85 6.72 -8.67
N LYS A 376 6.83 7.58 -8.96
CA LYS A 376 7.45 7.69 -10.28
C LYS A 376 8.07 6.35 -10.69
N PRO A 377 7.75 5.79 -11.87
CA PRO A 377 8.32 4.51 -12.29
C PRO A 377 9.86 4.54 -12.33
N CYS A 378 10.49 3.54 -11.73
CA CYS A 378 11.95 3.46 -11.62
C CYS A 378 12.56 2.92 -12.93
N PRO A 379 13.37 3.71 -13.67
CA PRO A 379 13.93 3.26 -14.94
C PRO A 379 15.01 2.18 -14.80
N GLN A 380 15.67 2.08 -13.63
CA GLN A 380 16.69 1.06 -13.35
C GLN A 380 16.07 -0.31 -13.01
N ARG A 381 14.81 -0.35 -12.54
CA ARG A 381 14.13 -1.57 -12.08
C ARG A 381 12.90 -1.94 -12.92
N LYS A 382 12.89 -1.58 -14.21
CA LYS A 382 11.71 -1.69 -15.11
C LYS A 382 10.99 -3.05 -15.08
N CYS A 383 11.73 -4.15 -14.92
CA CYS A 383 11.18 -5.50 -14.85
C CYS A 383 11.07 -5.94 -13.38
N VAL A 384 9.86 -5.86 -12.82
CA VAL A 384 9.62 -6.17 -11.40
C VAL A 384 9.98 -7.63 -11.09
N ASP A 385 9.67 -8.57 -11.97
CA ASP A 385 9.99 -9.99 -11.77
C ASP A 385 11.49 -10.22 -11.70
N LYS A 386 12.28 -9.60 -12.59
CA LYS A 386 13.74 -9.70 -12.54
C LYS A 386 14.28 -9.09 -11.23
N PHE A 387 13.73 -7.94 -10.84
CA PHE A 387 14.14 -7.22 -9.63
C PHE A 387 13.87 -8.01 -8.35
N ILE A 388 12.66 -8.55 -8.15
CA ILE A 388 12.31 -9.30 -6.92
C ILE A 388 12.93 -10.71 -6.87
N ASN A 389 13.34 -11.22 -8.03
CA ASN A 389 13.98 -12.53 -8.17
C ASN A 389 15.49 -12.43 -8.39
N GLN A 390 16.14 -11.31 -8.09
CA GLN A 390 17.60 -11.22 -8.15
C GLN A 390 18.28 -11.87 -6.94
N ASN A 391 19.55 -12.23 -7.08
CA ASN A 391 20.39 -12.56 -5.93
C ASN A 391 20.93 -11.24 -5.34
N GLY A 392 20.99 -11.15 -4.02
CA GLY A 392 21.41 -9.93 -3.33
C GLY A 392 20.27 -9.00 -2.92
N ARG A 393 20.65 -7.74 -2.69
CA ARG A 393 19.83 -6.75 -1.99
C ARG A 393 18.59 -6.37 -2.80
N ILE A 394 17.40 -6.55 -2.22
CA ILE A 394 16.14 -6.11 -2.80
C ILE A 394 15.73 -4.82 -2.08
N VAL A 395 15.76 -3.70 -2.82
CA VAL A 395 15.53 -2.35 -2.30
C VAL A 395 14.64 -1.52 -3.21
N GLY A 396 13.89 -0.65 -2.57
CA GLY A 396 13.17 0.45 -3.14
C GLY A 396 11.69 0.33 -2.89
N GLN A 397 10.98 1.31 -3.43
CA GLN A 397 9.53 1.35 -3.37
C GLN A 397 8.92 0.60 -4.55
N VAL A 398 7.68 0.15 -4.34
CA VAL A 398 6.79 -0.39 -5.36
C VAL A 398 5.42 0.27 -5.23
N ARG A 399 4.63 0.17 -6.29
CA ARG A 399 3.20 0.51 -6.28
C ARG A 399 2.43 -0.73 -6.66
N ILE A 400 1.41 -1.04 -5.85
CA ILE A 400 0.63 -2.28 -5.94
C ILE A 400 -0.79 -1.93 -6.35
N CYS A 401 -1.26 -2.46 -7.47
CA CYS A 401 -2.65 -2.41 -7.89
C CYS A 401 -3.44 -3.49 -7.12
N VAL A 402 -4.30 -3.07 -6.20
CA VAL A 402 -4.88 -3.95 -5.16
C VAL A 402 -6.27 -4.48 -5.54
N ASN A 403 -6.33 -5.16 -6.69
CA ASN A 403 -7.59 -5.69 -7.24
C ASN A 403 -8.28 -6.66 -6.25
N PRO A 404 -9.51 -6.37 -5.76
CA PRO A 404 -10.16 -7.15 -4.71
C PRO A 404 -10.37 -8.63 -5.08
N ARG A 405 -10.52 -8.96 -6.36
CA ARG A 405 -10.65 -10.37 -6.82
C ARG A 405 -9.40 -11.19 -6.56
N VAL A 406 -8.24 -10.56 -6.65
CA VAL A 406 -6.94 -11.22 -6.42
C VAL A 406 -6.58 -11.13 -4.93
N PHE A 407 -6.83 -9.98 -4.30
CA PHE A 407 -6.44 -9.72 -2.92
C PHE A 407 -7.34 -10.41 -1.87
N SER A 408 -8.49 -10.96 -2.26
CA SER A 408 -9.33 -11.81 -1.40
C SER A 408 -8.91 -13.29 -1.40
N ARG A 409 -8.06 -13.70 -2.36
CA ARG A 409 -7.63 -15.08 -2.59
C ARG A 409 -6.32 -15.39 -1.89
N GLN A 410 -6.35 -16.24 -0.85
CA GLN A 410 -5.18 -16.56 -0.02
C GLN A 410 -4.12 -17.43 -0.70
N ASP A 411 -4.48 -18.11 -1.79
CA ASP A 411 -3.56 -18.84 -2.67
C ASP A 411 -2.73 -17.87 -3.53
N LEU A 412 -3.22 -16.65 -3.77
CA LEU A 412 -2.54 -15.64 -4.58
C LEU A 412 -1.88 -14.55 -3.75
N VAL A 413 -2.56 -14.10 -2.69
CA VAL A 413 -2.14 -12.98 -1.85
C VAL A 413 -2.42 -13.29 -0.38
N LYS A 414 -1.39 -13.19 0.46
CA LYS A 414 -1.52 -13.29 1.93
C LYS A 414 -1.17 -11.96 2.56
N ILE A 415 -2.01 -11.49 3.48
CA ILE A 415 -1.80 -10.19 4.14
C ILE A 415 -1.78 -10.39 5.65
N TYR A 416 -0.68 -9.98 6.27
CA TYR A 416 -0.56 -9.89 7.71
C TYR A 416 -0.53 -8.43 8.13
N THR A 417 -0.97 -8.16 9.34
CA THR A 417 -0.99 -6.83 9.94
C THR A 417 -0.24 -6.85 11.24
N TYR A 418 0.49 -5.77 11.48
CA TYR A 418 1.20 -5.52 12.71
C TYR A 418 0.89 -4.10 13.17
N GLY A 419 0.49 -3.97 14.43
CA GLY A 419 0.45 -2.69 15.15
C GLY A 419 1.68 -2.55 16.05
N ALA A 420 2.19 -1.32 16.18
CA ALA A 420 3.24 -1.00 17.14
C ALA A 420 2.77 -1.22 18.58
N ASN A 421 1.48 -0.96 18.83
CA ASN A 421 0.82 -1.32 20.07
C ASN A 421 0.50 -2.83 20.10
N GLU A 422 0.98 -3.54 21.13
CA GLU A 422 0.70 -4.96 21.34
C GLU A 422 -0.82 -5.26 21.45
N ASN A 423 -1.59 -4.34 22.02
CA ASN A 423 -3.04 -4.46 22.13
C ASN A 423 -3.73 -4.48 20.76
N THR A 424 -3.24 -3.70 19.79
CA THR A 424 -3.79 -3.70 18.43
C THR A 424 -3.69 -5.09 17.79
N ASN A 425 -2.60 -5.82 18.06
CA ASN A 425 -2.43 -7.19 17.55
C ASN A 425 -3.29 -8.19 18.34
N LYS A 426 -3.30 -8.08 19.67
CA LYS A 426 -4.02 -9.00 20.58
C LYS A 426 -5.52 -8.97 20.34
N PHE A 427 -6.10 -7.78 20.16
CA PHE A 427 -7.55 -7.61 20.09
C PHE A 427 -8.11 -7.57 18.68
N ARG A 428 -7.26 -7.70 17.64
CA ARG A 428 -7.68 -7.58 16.25
C ARG A 428 -8.81 -8.55 15.88
N ASP A 429 -8.72 -9.81 16.31
CA ASP A 429 -9.72 -10.82 15.93
C ASP A 429 -11.08 -10.53 16.60
N SER A 430 -11.08 -10.09 17.85
CA SER A 430 -12.30 -9.63 18.53
C SER A 430 -12.87 -8.38 17.85
N PHE A 431 -12.03 -7.41 17.50
CA PHE A 431 -12.43 -6.22 16.75
C PHE A 431 -13.10 -6.60 15.43
N GLN A 432 -12.52 -7.54 14.67
CA GLN A 432 -13.11 -8.01 13.41
C GLN A 432 -14.44 -8.73 13.61
N ARG A 433 -14.56 -9.61 14.62
CA ARG A 433 -15.83 -10.28 14.92
C ARG A 433 -16.94 -9.27 15.24
N ASP A 434 -16.64 -8.28 16.07
CA ASP A 434 -17.62 -7.26 16.44
C ASP A 434 -17.97 -6.35 15.27
N LEU A 435 -16.98 -6.02 14.42
CA LEU A 435 -17.22 -5.26 13.19
C LEU A 435 -18.11 -6.05 12.21
N GLN A 436 -17.91 -7.36 12.08
CA GLN A 436 -18.78 -8.21 11.26
C GLN A 436 -20.20 -8.30 11.84
N ARG A 437 -20.35 -8.44 13.17
CA ARG A 437 -21.66 -8.39 13.84
C ARG A 437 -22.36 -7.06 13.57
N LEU A 438 -21.62 -5.95 13.63
CA LEU A 438 -22.12 -4.62 13.32
C LEU A 438 -22.60 -4.50 11.87
N VAL A 439 -21.84 -5.04 10.91
CA VAL A 439 -22.28 -5.08 9.51
C VAL A 439 -23.53 -5.96 9.32
N ARG A 440 -23.58 -7.13 9.96
CA ARG A 440 -24.74 -8.05 9.90
C ARG A 440 -26.01 -7.44 10.49
N SER A 441 -25.92 -6.63 11.54
CA SER A 441 -27.11 -6.03 12.17
C SER A 441 -27.85 -5.07 11.22
N VAL A 442 -27.14 -4.40 10.32
CA VAL A 442 -27.73 -3.53 9.28
C VAL A 442 -28.22 -4.33 8.07
N LEU A 443 -27.46 -5.38 7.72
CA LEU A 443 -27.74 -6.28 6.60
C LEU A 443 -28.53 -7.54 7.02
N SER A 444 -29.44 -7.41 7.98
CA SER A 444 -30.23 -8.53 8.51
C SER A 444 -31.15 -9.22 7.49
N ASP A 445 -31.42 -8.57 6.35
CA ASP A 445 -32.25 -9.08 5.25
C ASP A 445 -31.35 -9.51 4.08
N GLU A 446 -31.57 -10.74 3.59
CA GLU A 446 -30.94 -11.31 2.39
C GLU A 446 -31.05 -10.38 1.18
N LYS A 447 -32.16 -9.62 1.05
CA LYS A 447 -32.32 -8.61 -0.02
C LYS A 447 -31.31 -7.48 0.11
N LYS A 448 -31.00 -7.03 1.33
CA LYS A 448 -29.97 -6.01 1.58
C LYS A 448 -28.58 -6.56 1.28
N VAL A 449 -28.27 -7.79 1.72
CA VAL A 449 -27.01 -8.47 1.39
C VAL A 449 -26.83 -8.55 -0.13
N LYS A 450 -27.83 -9.04 -0.86
CA LYS A 450 -27.82 -9.11 -2.34
C LYS A 450 -27.67 -7.73 -2.97
N ALA A 451 -28.36 -6.72 -2.46
CA ALA A 451 -28.25 -5.34 -2.97
C ALA A 451 -26.86 -4.73 -2.73
N THR A 452 -26.25 -4.97 -1.57
CA THR A 452 -24.89 -4.51 -1.26
C THR A 452 -23.85 -5.30 -2.05
N ARG A 453 -24.01 -6.62 -2.20
CA ARG A 453 -23.18 -7.45 -3.09
C ARG A 453 -23.23 -6.92 -4.51
N LYS A 454 -24.44 -6.64 -5.02
CA LYS A 454 -24.64 -5.99 -6.31
C LYS A 454 -23.97 -4.62 -6.33
N ALA A 455 -24.07 -3.78 -5.30
CA ALA A 455 -23.41 -2.47 -5.31
C ALA A 455 -21.86 -2.58 -5.37
N ILE A 456 -21.27 -3.58 -4.71
CA ILE A 456 -19.82 -3.84 -4.75
C ILE A 456 -19.40 -4.35 -6.14
N LEU A 457 -20.19 -5.27 -6.72
CA LEU A 457 -19.88 -5.92 -8.00
C LEU A 457 -20.37 -5.14 -9.23
N SER A 458 -21.63 -4.71 -9.28
CA SER A 458 -22.27 -4.02 -10.42
C SER A 458 -21.72 -2.62 -10.70
N GLN A 459 -20.80 -2.12 -9.89
CA GLN A 459 -19.91 -1.06 -10.33
C GLN A 459 -19.02 -1.46 -11.52
N ILE A 460 -19.00 -2.75 -11.87
CA ILE A 460 -18.33 -3.33 -13.05
C ILE A 460 -19.11 -3.02 -14.34
N SER A 461 -20.43 -3.10 -14.30
CA SER A 461 -21.29 -2.76 -15.44
C SER A 461 -21.62 -1.28 -15.40
N GLY A 462 -20.69 -0.43 -15.88
CA GLY A 462 -21.03 0.95 -16.17
C GLY A 462 -22.34 0.97 -16.96
N GLY A 463 -23.35 1.64 -16.43
CA GLY A 463 -24.63 1.89 -17.09
C GLY A 463 -24.46 2.77 -18.31
N HIS A 464 -23.67 2.33 -19.29
CA HIS A 464 -24.05 2.50 -20.67
C HIS A 464 -25.33 1.68 -20.83
N ARG A 465 -26.47 2.24 -20.38
CA ARG A 465 -27.68 2.11 -21.21
C ARG A 465 -27.15 2.37 -22.61
N ALA A 466 -27.26 1.39 -23.50
CA ALA A 466 -26.89 1.58 -24.88
C ALA A 466 -27.61 2.85 -25.35
N SER A 467 -26.95 4.00 -25.28
CA SER A 467 -27.33 5.15 -26.04
C SER A 467 -27.27 4.60 -27.45
N LYS A 468 -28.44 4.59 -28.12
CA LYS A 468 -28.60 4.13 -29.50
C LYS A 468 -27.30 4.44 -30.24
N LYS A 469 -26.56 3.41 -30.65
CA LYS A 469 -25.25 3.56 -31.32
C LYS A 469 -25.40 4.74 -32.30
N PRO A 470 -24.64 5.83 -32.17
CA PRO A 470 -24.60 6.81 -33.24
C PRO A 470 -24.18 6.03 -34.49
N LYS A 471 -25.07 5.93 -35.48
CA LYS A 471 -24.74 5.37 -36.79
C LYS A 471 -23.55 6.18 -37.31
N GLY A 472 -22.33 5.63 -37.29
CA GLY A 472 -21.21 6.26 -38.00
C GLY A 472 -19.80 6.14 -37.42
N TYR A 473 -19.58 5.74 -36.16
CA TYR A 473 -18.19 5.65 -35.64
C TYR A 473 -17.74 4.20 -35.43
N LYS A 474 -16.89 3.72 -36.37
CA LYS A 474 -16.08 2.50 -36.18
C LYS A 474 -14.99 2.81 -35.15
N MET A 475 -15.13 2.31 -33.91
CA MET A 475 -13.99 2.17 -33.01
C MET A 475 -13.11 1.04 -33.55
N GLN A 476 -11.97 1.38 -34.15
CA GLN A 476 -10.90 0.41 -34.36
C GLN A 476 -10.28 0.11 -32.98
N TYR A 477 -10.53 -1.10 -32.48
CA TYR A 477 -9.64 -1.69 -31.49
C TYR A 477 -8.28 -1.90 -32.16
N VAL A 478 -7.32 -1.02 -31.87
CA VAL A 478 -5.92 -1.28 -32.21
C VAL A 478 -5.45 -2.38 -31.26
N CYS A 479 -5.59 -3.62 -31.71
CA CYS A 479 -4.91 -4.76 -31.13
C CYS A 479 -3.42 -4.53 -31.40
N HIS A 480 -2.66 -4.09 -30.39
CA HIS A 480 -1.20 -4.15 -30.47
C HIS A 480 -0.79 -5.61 -30.45
N ARG A 481 -0.68 -6.18 -31.65
CA ARG A 481 0.12 -7.37 -31.92
C ARG A 481 1.56 -6.96 -31.62
N ILE A 482 2.07 -7.35 -30.46
CA ILE A 482 3.49 -7.22 -30.12
C ILE A 482 4.20 -8.26 -30.98
N GLU A 483 4.61 -7.86 -32.18
CA GLU A 483 5.58 -8.62 -32.96
C GLU A 483 6.97 -8.34 -32.37
N ASN A 484 7.72 -9.42 -32.17
CA ASN A 484 9.06 -9.41 -31.60
C ASN A 484 9.99 -8.52 -32.44
N ILE A 485 10.33 -7.34 -31.91
CA ILE A 485 11.46 -6.56 -32.45
C ILE A 485 12.73 -7.20 -31.91
N ALA A 486 13.37 -8.00 -32.77
CA ALA A 486 14.75 -8.40 -32.59
C ALA A 486 15.62 -7.14 -32.62
N TYR A 487 16.43 -6.94 -31.57
CA TYR A 487 17.46 -5.92 -31.56
C TYR A 487 18.62 -6.38 -32.43
N THR A 488 18.68 -5.92 -33.68
CA THR A 488 19.91 -5.96 -34.48
C THR A 488 20.79 -4.77 -34.11
N VAL A 489 22.01 -5.08 -33.68
CA VAL A 489 23.07 -4.11 -33.36
C VAL A 489 23.49 -3.43 -34.66
N SER A 490 23.38 -2.10 -34.73
CA SER A 490 23.83 -1.30 -35.87
C SER A 490 25.35 -1.08 -35.81
N THR A 491 26.08 -1.64 -36.76
CA THR A 491 27.37 -1.09 -37.23
C THR A 491 27.13 -0.04 -38.32
N PRO A 492 27.97 1.00 -38.46
CA PRO A 492 27.72 2.12 -39.37
C PRO A 492 27.94 1.73 -40.85
N PRO A 493 27.26 2.40 -41.79
CA PRO A 493 27.23 2.00 -43.19
C PRO A 493 28.48 2.46 -43.93
N THR A 494 29.08 1.54 -44.69
CA THR A 494 29.89 1.87 -45.86
C THR A 494 28.97 2.00 -47.07
N HIS A 495 29.23 3.04 -47.85
CA HIS A 495 28.62 3.31 -49.16
C HIS A 495 28.81 2.12 -50.11
N ASP A 496 27.74 1.65 -50.75
CA ASP A 496 27.51 1.79 -52.20
C ASP A 496 26.42 0.85 -52.73
N LYS A 497 25.57 1.41 -53.61
CA LYS A 497 24.82 0.76 -54.71
C LYS A 497 23.66 -0.19 -54.33
N CYS A 498 22.57 -0.32 -55.07
CA CYS A 498 21.83 0.46 -56.08
C CYS A 498 20.60 -0.43 -56.38
N CYS A 499 19.38 0.11 -56.36
CA CYS A 499 18.15 -0.43 -56.99
C CYS A 499 17.66 -1.83 -56.52
N THR A 500 16.38 -2.19 -56.39
CA THR A 500 15.17 -1.86 -57.17
C THR A 500 13.94 -2.17 -56.30
N ILE A 501 12.89 -1.37 -56.47
CA ILE A 501 11.57 -1.49 -55.82
C ILE A 501 10.75 -2.59 -56.51
N ILE A 502 10.17 -3.52 -55.73
CA ILE A 502 8.75 -3.95 -55.79
C ILE A 502 8.28 -4.16 -54.35
#